data_AF-A0A7J4DW99-F1
#
_entry.id   AF-A0A7J4DW99-F1
#
_cell.length_a   1.000
_cell.length_b   1.000
_cell.length_c   1.000
_cell.angle_alpha   90.00
_cell.angle_beta   90.00
_cell.angle_gamma   90.00
#
_symmetry.space_group_name_H-M   'P 1'
#
loop_
_entity.id
_entity.type
_entity.pdbx_description
1 polymer ?
#
loop_
_entity_poly.entity_id
_entity_poly.type
_entity_poly.pdbx_seq_one_letter_code
_entity_poly.pdbx_strand_id
1 'polypeptide(L)'
;VLPQILPYLVALMVLGIPDPIIAEAALAFLGLSDPTVPTWGKMLEWAWKEHAVLNGWWWSFLFPGLALTMFCTTFLMLGRALEPIVTPKLKSR
;
A
#
# COMPACT_ATOMS: atom_id res chain seq x y z
N VAL A 1 -4.53 -27.15 -15.90
CA VAL A 1 -5.43 -26.09 -15.37
C VAL A 1 -4.67 -24.90 -14.78
N LEU A 2 -3.51 -25.11 -14.13
CA LEU A 2 -2.69 -24.04 -13.56
C LEU A 2 -2.30 -22.87 -14.50
N PRO A 3 -1.84 -23.08 -15.75
CA PRO A 3 -1.43 -21.98 -16.62
C PRO A 3 -2.60 -21.10 -17.09
N GLN A 4 -3.82 -21.62 -17.13
CA GLN A 4 -5.02 -20.85 -17.49
C GLN A 4 -5.46 -19.87 -16.39
N ILE A 5 -5.31 -20.24 -15.11
CA ILE A 5 -5.74 -19.40 -13.98
C ILE A 5 -4.63 -18.49 -13.46
N LEU A 6 -3.38 -18.69 -13.89
CA LEU A 6 -2.22 -17.91 -13.46
C LEU A 6 -2.41 -16.39 -13.63
N PRO A 7 -2.89 -15.87 -14.78
CA PRO A 7 -3.09 -14.43 -14.97
C PRO A 7 -4.13 -13.85 -14.00
N TYR A 8 -5.17 -14.64 -13.71
CA TYR A 8 -6.21 -14.28 -12.76
C TYR A 8 -5.68 -14.22 -11.33
N LEU A 9 -4.91 -15.22 -10.90
CA LEU A 9 -4.26 -15.24 -9.59
C LEU A 9 -3.30 -14.07 -9.41
N VAL A 10 -2.51 -13.74 -10.44
CA VAL A 10 -1.59 -12.59 -10.42
C VAL A 10 -2.36 -11.29 -10.24
N ALA A 11 -3.48 -11.11 -10.94
CA ALA A 11 -4.28 -9.91 -10.80
C ALA A 11 -4.96 -9.80 -9.42
N LEU A 12 -5.45 -10.91 -8.86
CA LEU A 12 -5.98 -10.91 -7.50
C LEU A 12 -4.90 -10.56 -6.47
N MET A 13 -3.68 -11.05 -6.64
CA MET A 13 -2.56 -10.66 -5.77
C MET A 13 -2.27 -9.16 -5.87
N VAL A 14 -2.17 -8.62 -7.08
CA VAL A 14 -1.92 -7.19 -7.29
C VAL A 14 -3.02 -6.32 -6.68
N LEU A 15 -4.29 -6.72 -6.85
CA LEU A 15 -5.44 -6.01 -6.28
C LEU A 15 -5.53 -6.12 -4.76
N GLY A 16 -5.06 -7.24 -4.18
CA GLY A 16 -5.16 -7.52 -2.75
C GLY A 16 -3.98 -7.05 -1.89
N ILE A 17 -2.86 -6.62 -2.50
CA ILE A 17 -1.66 -6.15 -1.76
C ILE A 17 -1.85 -4.83 -0.99
N PRO A 18 -2.59 -3.82 -1.49
CA PRO A 18 -2.73 -2.54 -0.80
C PRO A 18 -3.36 -2.64 0.61
N ASP A 19 -4.38 -3.48 0.75
CA ASP A 19 -5.15 -3.61 1.99
C ASP A 19 -4.30 -4.03 3.21
N PRO A 20 -3.53 -5.14 3.18
CA PRO A 20 -2.69 -5.54 4.30
C PRO A 20 -1.55 -4.56 4.57
N ILE A 21 -1.07 -3.83 3.55
CA ILE A 21 -0.01 -2.81 3.73
C ILE A 21 -0.54 -1.60 4.49
N ILE A 22 -1.74 -1.13 4.15
CA ILE A 22 -2.38 -0.05 4.91
C ILE A 22 -2.68 -0.51 6.33
N ALA A 23 -3.15 -1.75 6.51
CA ALA A 23 -3.40 -2.31 7.83
C ALA A 23 -2.13 -2.42 8.68
N GLU A 24 -1.02 -2.90 8.12
CA GLU A 24 0.29 -2.94 8.79
C GLU A 24 0.77 -1.53 9.14
N ALA A 25 0.70 -0.58 8.20
CA ALA A 25 1.09 0.80 8.45
C ALA A 25 0.24 1.45 9.56
N ALA A 26 -1.06 1.16 9.62
CA ALA A 26 -1.94 1.64 10.68
C ALA A 26 -1.61 1.01 12.04
N LEU A 27 -1.33 -0.29 12.08
CA LEU A 27 -0.87 -0.96 13.31
C LEU A 27 0.48 -0.40 13.78
N ALA A 28 1.41 -0.17 12.86
CA ALA A 28 2.70 0.44 13.15
C ALA A 28 2.54 1.88 13.66
N PHE A 29 1.62 2.65 13.08
CA PHE A 29 1.28 3.98 13.55
C PHE A 29 0.72 3.99 14.99
N LEU A 30 -0.08 2.98 15.33
CA LEU A 30 -0.59 2.77 16.69
C LEU A 30 0.47 2.21 17.66
N GLY A 31 1.69 1.89 17.19
CA GLY A 31 2.75 1.29 17.99
C GLY A 31 2.56 -0.20 18.28
N LEU A 32 1.73 -0.89 17.49
CA LEU A 32 1.41 -2.32 17.63
C LEU A 32 2.22 -3.23 16.68
N SER A 33 3.07 -2.65 15.82
CA SER A 33 3.99 -3.41 14.95
C SER A 33 5.29 -3.76 15.66
N ASP A 34 6.11 -4.60 15.03
CA ASP A 34 7.42 -4.97 15.55
C ASP A 34 8.34 -3.72 15.76
N PRO A 35 8.84 -3.49 16.98
CA PRO A 35 9.71 -2.35 17.30
C PRO A 35 11.13 -2.48 16.73
N THR A 36 11.52 -3.61 16.16
CA THR A 36 12.85 -3.81 15.54
C THR A 36 12.87 -3.46 14.05
N VAL A 37 11.73 -3.53 13.37
CA VAL A 37 11.65 -3.31 11.93
C VAL A 37 11.33 -1.84 11.63
N PRO A 38 12.11 -1.14 10.79
CA PRO A 38 11.76 0.19 10.31
C PRO A 38 10.71 0.09 9.18
N THR A 39 9.50 0.59 9.42
CA THR A 39 8.41 0.65 8.43
C THR A 39 7.92 2.08 8.25
N TRP A 40 7.22 2.37 7.14
CA TRP A 40 6.69 3.71 6.89
C TRP A 40 5.64 4.13 7.94
N GLY A 41 4.79 3.20 8.40
CA GLY A 41 3.84 3.47 9.48
C GLY A 41 4.51 3.85 10.79
N LYS A 42 5.69 3.28 11.07
CA LYS A 42 6.48 3.60 12.25
C LYS A 42 7.23 4.93 12.15
N MET A 43 7.67 5.30 10.94
CA MET A 43 8.20 6.66 10.70
C MET A 43 7.13 7.72 10.99
N LEU A 44 5.87 7.44 10.64
CA LEU A 44 4.73 8.30 10.97
C LEU A 44 4.45 8.32 12.48
N GLU A 45 4.57 7.18 13.16
CA GLU A 45 4.41 7.06 14.62
C GLU A 45 5.43 7.92 15.38
N TRP A 46 6.70 7.84 15.00
CA TRP A 46 7.76 8.68 15.57
C TRP A 46 7.54 10.16 15.28
N ALA A 47 7.18 10.50 14.04
CA ALA A 47 6.87 11.87 13.66
C ALA A 47 5.71 12.46 14.50
N TRP A 48 4.72 11.63 14.82
CA TRP A 48 3.60 12.00 15.68
C TRP A 48 4.02 12.17 17.14
N LYS A 49 4.72 11.18 17.72
CA LYS A 49 5.14 11.20 19.13
C LYS A 49 6.11 12.33 19.45
N GLU A 50 7.07 12.58 18.57
CA GLU A 50 8.07 13.63 18.76
C GLU A 50 7.56 15.02 18.40
N HIS A 51 6.28 15.15 18.02
CA HIS A 51 5.72 16.40 17.50
C HIS A 51 6.61 16.99 16.39
N ALA A 52 7.15 16.12 15.53
CA ALA A 52 8.18 16.44 14.55
C ALA A 52 7.78 17.63 13.66
N VAL A 53 6.49 17.73 13.31
CA VAL A 53 5.94 18.86 12.54
C VAL A 53 6.08 20.20 13.28
N LEU A 54 5.82 20.22 14.59
CA LEU A 54 5.98 21.42 15.42
C LEU A 54 7.44 21.77 15.67
N ASN A 55 8.31 20.75 15.68
CA ASN A 55 9.77 20.90 15.85
C ASN A 55 10.51 21.22 14.53
N GLY A 56 9.79 21.41 13.42
CA GLY A 56 10.35 21.78 12.12
C GLY A 56 10.77 20.60 11.23
N TRP A 57 10.61 19.36 11.69
CA TRP A 57 10.90 18.12 10.96
C TRP A 57 9.66 17.58 10.24
N TRP A 58 8.94 18.45 9.55
CA TRP A 58 7.72 18.10 8.80
C TRP A 58 7.94 17.02 7.73
N TRP A 59 9.17 16.89 7.22
CA TRP A 59 9.55 15.88 6.23
C TRP A 59 9.37 14.45 6.74
N SER A 60 9.51 14.22 8.06
CA SER A 60 9.32 12.92 8.69
C SER A 60 7.88 12.42 8.58
N PHE A 61 6.93 13.32 8.35
CA PHE A 61 5.53 12.97 8.06
C PHE A 61 5.26 12.91 6.55
N LEU A 62 5.74 13.91 5.80
CA LEU A 62 5.40 14.03 4.38
C LEU A 62 5.96 12.88 3.54
N PHE A 63 7.22 12.51 3.72
CA PHE A 63 7.86 11.48 2.90
C PHE A 63 7.24 10.09 3.06
N PRO A 64 7.07 9.53 4.28
CA PRO A 64 6.45 8.22 4.43
C PRO A 64 4.97 8.22 4.01
N GLY A 65 4.23 9.31 4.25
CA GLY A 65 2.84 9.43 3.78
C GLY A 65 2.74 9.45 2.24
N LEU A 66 3.61 10.22 1.58
CA LEU A 66 3.66 10.27 0.12
C LEU A 66 4.11 8.94 -0.49
N ALA A 67 5.07 8.25 0.12
CA ALA A 67 5.50 6.93 -0.31
C ALA A 67 4.35 5.90 -0.25
N LEU A 68 3.60 5.87 0.86
CA LEU A 68 2.42 5.00 1.02
C LEU A 68 1.36 5.29 -0.05
N THR A 69 1.00 6.55 -0.24
CA THR A 69 -0.04 6.94 -1.22
C THR A 69 0.37 6.62 -2.66
N MET A 70 1.62 6.89 -3.03
CA MET A 70 2.17 6.56 -4.35
C MET A 70 2.21 5.05 -4.59
N PHE A 71 2.60 4.29 -3.56
CA PHE A 71 2.59 2.83 -3.59
C PHE A 71 1.17 2.29 -3.82
N CYS A 72 0.21 2.68 -2.99
CA CYS A 72 -1.19 2.24 -3.11
C CYS A 72 -1.77 2.63 -4.48
N THR A 73 -1.48 3.83 -4.96
CA THR A 73 -1.93 4.31 -6.28
C THR A 73 -1.33 3.48 -7.41
N THR A 74 -0.06 3.12 -7.32
CA THR A 74 0.61 2.25 -8.31
C THR A 74 -0.09 0.89 -8.40
N PHE A 75 -0.38 0.26 -7.27
CA PHE A 75 -1.09 -1.02 -7.25
C PHE A 75 -2.55 -0.90 -7.71
N LEU A 76 -3.23 0.20 -7.38
CA LEU A 76 -4.56 0.49 -7.90
C LEU A 76 -4.55 0.62 -9.43
N MET A 77 -3.59 1.36 -9.98
CA MET A 77 -3.43 1.52 -11.44
C MET A 77 -3.09 0.20 -12.12
N LEU A 78 -2.20 -0.61 -11.52
CA LEU A 78 -1.90 -1.96 -12.01
C LEU A 78 -3.17 -2.84 -11.99
N GLY A 79 -3.96 -2.76 -10.93
CA GLY A 79 -5.26 -3.42 -10.83
C GLY A 79 -6.19 -3.06 -11.99
N ARG A 80 -6.32 -1.76 -12.31
CA ARG A 80 -7.10 -1.28 -13.45
C ARG A 80 -6.54 -1.76 -14.80
N ALA A 81 -5.22 -1.85 -14.93
CA ALA A 81 -4.58 -2.35 -16.13
C ALA A 81 -4.78 -3.87 -16.34
N LEU A 82 -4.94 -4.63 -15.25
CA LEU A 82 -5.17 -6.07 -15.27
C LEU A 82 -6.65 -6.44 -15.41
N GLU A 83 -7.57 -5.52 -15.11
CA GLU A 83 -9.02 -5.66 -15.22
C GLU A 83 -9.50 -6.23 -16.58
N PRO A 84 -8.95 -5.82 -17.74
CA PRO A 84 -9.32 -6.37 -19.05
C PRO A 84 -8.86 -7.83 -19.27
N ILE A 85 -7.77 -8.23 -18.63
CA ILE A 85 -7.16 -9.57 -18.75
C ILE A 85 -7.94 -10.57 -17.89
N VAL A 86 -8.36 -10.12 -16.70
CA VAL A 86 -9.15 -10.88 -15.73
C VAL A 86 -10.59 -11.03 -16.17
N THR A 87 -11.18 -9.96 -16.70
CA THR A 87 -12.58 -9.92 -17.09
C THR A 87 -12.68 -9.73 -18.61
N PRO A 88 -12.50 -10.78 -19.43
CA PRO A 88 -12.61 -10.66 -20.89
C PRO A 88 -14.03 -10.31 -21.40
N LYS A 89 -14.98 -10.03 -20.51
CA LYS A 89 -16.43 -9.94 -20.81
C LYS A 89 -17.00 -8.55 -21.10
N LEU A 90 -16.19 -7.52 -21.34
CA LEU A 90 -16.70 -6.20 -21.75
C LEU A 90 -16.16 -5.71 -23.11
N LYS A 91 -15.81 -6.64 -24.02
CA LYS A 91 -15.77 -6.37 -25.47
C LYS A 91 -17.01 -6.99 -26.14
N SER A 92 -18.18 -6.45 -25.78
CA SER A 92 -19.45 -6.74 -26.44
C SER A 92 -20.29 -5.47 -26.46
N ARG A 93 -19.84 -4.49 -27.23
CA ARG A 93 -20.61 -3.75 -28.24
C ARG A 93 -19.79 -2.60 -28.78
#